data_AF-A0A0F9Q926-F1
#
_entry.id   AF-A0A0F9Q926-F1
#
_cell.length_a   1.000
_cell.length_b   1.000
_cell.length_c   1.000
_cell.angle_alpha   90.00
_cell.angle_beta   90.00
_cell.angle_gamma   90.00
#
_symmetry.space_group_name_H-M   'P 1'
#
loop_
_entity.id
_entity.type
_entity.pdbx_description
1 polymer ?
#
loop_
_entity_poly.entity_id
_entity_poly.type
_entity_poly.pdbx_seq_one_letter_code
_entity_poly.pdbx_strand_id
1 'polypeptide(L)'
;MGNPKKRRIPPGRRCTAKISSGKRRCRKPAILGGTVCETHGGSAPQVKAAAARRLVELVQPAIAALDKALGSDDINALIRAAQVVLDRTGHGPTSKVEILEKFRTQERDALFRALDAAGMSEQQIKAFEVAYSGGGDADTID
;
A
#
# COMPACT_ATOMS: atom_id res chain seq x y z
N MET A 1 -27.70 13.42 -37.19
CA MET A 1 -26.87 13.17 -35.99
C MET A 1 -27.12 14.25 -34.94
N GLY A 2 -27.72 13.89 -33.79
CA GLY A 2 -28.04 14.83 -32.72
C GLY A 2 -26.79 15.36 -32.03
N ASN A 3 -26.70 16.69 -31.90
CA ASN A 3 -25.64 17.42 -31.20
C ASN A 3 -25.43 16.82 -29.79
N PRO A 4 -24.25 16.28 -29.44
CA PRO A 4 -24.01 15.69 -28.13
C PRO A 4 -24.04 16.81 -27.09
N LYS A 5 -25.21 17.01 -26.48
CA LYS A 5 -25.46 18.03 -25.46
C LYS A 5 -24.29 18.01 -24.48
N LYS A 6 -23.56 19.14 -24.41
CA LYS A 6 -22.39 19.33 -23.54
C LYS A 6 -22.74 18.87 -22.13
N ARG A 7 -22.30 17.66 -21.73
CA ARG A 7 -22.55 17.14 -20.40
C ARG A 7 -21.95 18.13 -19.40
N ARG A 8 -22.77 18.74 -18.55
CA ARG A 8 -22.28 19.60 -17.47
C ARG A 8 -21.42 18.73 -16.56
N ILE A 9 -20.15 19.07 -16.42
CA ILE A 9 -19.26 18.42 -15.47
C ILE A 9 -19.83 18.69 -14.06
N PRO A 10 -20.03 17.66 -13.23
CA PRO A 10 -20.49 17.82 -11.87
C PRO A 10 -19.62 18.86 -11.14
N PRO A 11 -20.19 19.74 -10.30
CA PRO A 11 -19.43 20.81 -9.66
C PRO A 11 -18.21 20.31 -8.87
N GLY A 12 -18.29 19.10 -8.28
CA GLY A 12 -17.17 18.45 -7.59
C GLY A 12 -16.03 17.95 -8.49
N ARG A 13 -16.26 17.77 -9.80
CA ARG A 13 -15.23 17.37 -10.78
C ARG A 13 -14.68 18.53 -11.59
N ARG A 14 -15.01 19.79 -11.27
CA ARG A 14 -14.52 20.95 -12.02
C ARG A 14 -13.13 21.37 -11.54
N CYS A 15 -12.24 21.76 -12.46
CA CYS A 15 -10.95 22.35 -12.10
C CYS A 15 -11.12 23.60 -11.22
N THR A 16 -10.40 23.69 -10.10
CA THR A 16 -10.46 24.80 -9.13
C THR A 16 -9.78 26.09 -9.61
N ALA A 17 -8.83 25.99 -10.56
CA ALA A 17 -8.12 27.15 -11.09
C ALA A 17 -9.04 28.16 -11.80
N LYS A 18 -8.65 29.43 -11.79
CA LYS A 18 -9.27 30.49 -12.60
C LYS A 18 -8.67 30.48 -14.01
N ILE A 19 -9.43 30.94 -15.00
CA ILE A 19 -8.87 31.17 -16.34
C ILE A 19 -7.87 32.34 -16.32
N SER A 20 -6.99 32.44 -17.31
CA SER A 20 -5.93 33.46 -17.38
C SER A 20 -6.43 34.90 -17.23
N SER A 21 -7.64 35.22 -17.73
CA SER A 21 -8.26 36.53 -17.55
C SER A 21 -8.79 36.79 -16.14
N GLY A 22 -8.66 35.85 -15.20
CA GLY A 22 -9.06 35.95 -13.79
C GLY A 22 -10.58 35.94 -13.53
N LYS A 23 -11.39 36.23 -14.55
CA LYS A 23 -12.83 36.53 -14.43
C LYS A 23 -13.72 35.35 -14.02
N ARG A 24 -13.27 34.08 -14.21
CA ARG A 24 -14.09 32.90 -13.90
C ARG A 24 -13.27 31.63 -13.62
N ARG A 25 -13.86 30.69 -12.89
CA ARG A 25 -13.31 29.33 -12.71
C ARG A 25 -13.21 28.59 -14.04
N CYS A 26 -12.20 27.74 -14.17
CA CYS A 26 -12.00 26.88 -15.32
C CYS A 26 -13.22 25.96 -15.50
N ARG A 27 -13.63 25.75 -16.77
CA ARG A 27 -14.76 24.87 -17.10
C ARG A 27 -14.34 23.42 -17.38
N LYS A 28 -13.03 23.15 -17.47
CA LYS A 28 -12.49 21.80 -17.72
C LYS A 28 -12.66 20.90 -16.49
N PRO A 29 -12.76 19.57 -16.69
CA PRO A 29 -12.79 18.64 -15.57
C PRO A 29 -11.41 18.60 -14.89
N ALA A 30 -11.39 18.46 -13.57
CA ALA A 30 -10.19 18.10 -12.85
C ALA A 30 -9.76 16.67 -13.24
N ILE A 31 -8.45 16.40 -13.16
CA ILE A 31 -7.93 15.04 -13.29
C ILE A 31 -8.51 14.15 -12.19
N LEU A 32 -8.57 12.84 -12.44
CA LEU A 32 -8.97 11.89 -11.41
C LEU A 32 -7.96 11.95 -10.24
N GLY A 33 -8.48 12.01 -9.01
CA GLY A 33 -7.63 12.14 -7.82
C GLY A 33 -6.96 13.51 -7.63
N GLY A 34 -7.37 14.54 -8.39
CA GLY A 34 -6.83 15.89 -8.28
C GLY A 34 -7.89 17.00 -8.34
N THR A 35 -7.46 18.24 -8.15
CA THR A 35 -8.36 19.42 -8.07
C THR A 35 -8.28 20.32 -9.31
N VAL A 36 -7.27 20.14 -10.16
CA VAL A 36 -7.04 20.93 -11.37
C VAL A 36 -7.08 20.07 -12.63
N CYS A 37 -7.39 20.68 -13.77
CA CYS A 37 -7.35 19.99 -15.06
C CYS A 37 -5.90 19.85 -15.54
N GLU A 38 -5.68 19.00 -16.54
CA GLU A 38 -4.38 18.80 -17.19
C GLU A 38 -3.68 20.11 -17.54
N THR A 39 -4.40 21.06 -18.16
CA THR A 39 -3.81 22.34 -18.60
C THR A 39 -3.61 23.38 -17.51
N HIS A 40 -4.13 23.17 -16.29
CA HIS A 40 -3.90 24.06 -15.15
C HIS A 40 -3.01 23.38 -14.10
N GLY A 41 -2.17 22.44 -14.53
CA GLY A 41 -1.15 21.82 -13.69
C GLY A 41 -1.42 20.36 -13.33
N GLY A 42 -2.56 19.77 -13.72
CA GLY A 42 -2.83 18.36 -13.44
C GLY A 42 -1.80 17.41 -14.07
N SER A 43 -1.21 17.80 -15.20
CA SER A 43 -0.18 17.02 -15.89
C SER A 43 1.25 17.41 -15.49
N ALA A 44 1.42 18.32 -14.53
CA ALA A 44 2.73 18.83 -14.14
C ALA A 44 3.61 17.71 -13.53
N PRO A 45 4.93 17.72 -13.79
CA PRO A 45 5.83 16.67 -13.31
C PRO A 45 5.75 16.42 -11.80
N GLN A 46 5.69 17.48 -10.99
CA GLN A 46 5.58 17.39 -9.54
C GLN A 46 4.23 16.80 -9.08
N VAL A 47 3.16 17.00 -9.85
CA VAL A 47 1.84 16.39 -9.56
C VAL A 47 1.86 14.90 -9.86
N LYS A 48 2.48 14.50 -10.97
CA LYS A 48 2.69 13.08 -11.31
C LYS A 48 3.56 12.38 -10.28
N ALA A 49 4.68 12.99 -9.89
CA ALA A 49 5.58 12.46 -8.86
C ALA A 49 4.86 12.32 -7.51
N ALA A 50 4.06 13.31 -7.10
CA ALA A 50 3.26 13.22 -5.88
C ALA A 50 2.22 12.10 -5.95
N ALA A 51 1.55 11.90 -7.09
CA ALA A 51 0.62 10.79 -7.28
C ALA A 51 1.31 9.42 -7.22
N ALA A 52 2.51 9.29 -7.80
CA ALA A 52 3.30 8.07 -7.73
C ALA A 52 3.72 7.75 -6.28
N ARG A 53 4.17 8.74 -5.51
CA ARG A 53 4.51 8.56 -4.09
C ARG A 53 3.33 8.02 -3.28
N ARG A 54 2.13 8.58 -3.46
CA ARG A 54 0.92 8.09 -2.78
C ARG A 54 0.60 6.63 -3.12
N LEU A 55 0.88 6.17 -4.35
CA LEU A 55 0.69 4.77 -4.70
C LEU A 55 1.70 3.87 -3.99
N VAL A 56 2.97 4.29 -3.90
CA VAL A 56 4.01 3.54 -3.19
C VAL A 56 3.71 3.45 -1.69
N GLU A 57 3.22 4.53 -1.08
CA GLU A 57 2.81 4.57 0.33
C GLU A 57 1.69 3.56 0.65
N LEU A 58 0.90 3.15 -0.35
CA LEU A 58 -0.17 2.15 -0.19
C LEU A 58 0.34 0.70 -0.24
N VAL A 59 1.61 0.44 -0.58
CA VAL A 59 2.14 -0.92 -0.70
C VAL A 59 2.07 -1.67 0.63
N GLN A 60 2.56 -1.09 1.72
CA GLN A 60 2.55 -1.75 3.03
C GLN A 60 1.13 -2.04 3.55
N PRO A 61 0.19 -1.07 3.52
CA PRO A 61 -1.21 -1.35 3.84
C PRO A 61 -1.85 -2.43 2.97
N ALA A 62 -1.50 -2.50 1.68
CA ALA A 62 -2.02 -3.53 0.79
C ALA A 62 -1.52 -4.93 1.15
N ILE A 63 -0.24 -5.07 1.52
CA ILE A 63 0.33 -6.33 2.01
C ILE A 63 -0.35 -6.75 3.32
N ALA A 64 -0.48 -5.85 4.29
CA ALA A 64 -1.15 -6.13 5.56
C ALA A 64 -2.62 -6.54 5.38
N ALA A 65 -3.33 -5.93 4.44
CA ALA A 65 -4.70 -6.31 4.11
C ALA A 65 -4.78 -7.73 3.51
N LEU A 66 -3.79 -8.13 2.71
CA LEU A 66 -3.73 -9.49 2.16
C LEU A 66 -3.36 -10.52 3.24
N ASP A 67 -2.41 -10.20 4.12
CA ASP A 67 -2.04 -11.06 5.25
C ASP A 67 -3.25 -11.39 6.14
N LYS A 68 -4.00 -10.35 6.52
CA LYS A 68 -5.27 -10.52 7.24
C LYS A 68 -6.28 -11.37 6.47
N ALA A 69 -6.35 -11.20 5.16
CA ALA A 69 -7.28 -11.95 4.32
C ALA A 69 -6.91 -13.44 4.22
N LEU A 70 -5.63 -13.81 4.26
CA LEU A 70 -5.17 -15.19 4.26
C LEU A 70 -5.66 -15.98 5.49
N GLY A 71 -5.84 -15.29 6.62
CA GLY A 71 -6.42 -15.87 7.84
C GLY A 71 -7.95 -15.90 7.88
N SER A 72 -8.63 -15.54 6.80
CA SER A 72 -10.09 -15.44 6.74
C SER A 72 -10.67 -16.14 5.50
N ASP A 73 -11.88 -16.70 5.59
CA ASP A 73 -12.57 -17.31 4.44
C ASP A 73 -13.22 -16.28 3.48
N ASP A 74 -12.89 -15.00 3.61
CA ASP A 74 -13.64 -13.92 2.97
C ASP A 74 -12.95 -13.35 1.73
N ILE A 75 -13.56 -13.58 0.56
CA ILE A 75 -13.11 -13.05 -0.73
C ILE A 75 -13.67 -11.63 -0.90
N ASN A 76 -13.14 -10.71 -0.10
CA ASN A 76 -13.59 -9.34 -0.01
C ASN A 76 -13.07 -8.45 -1.15
N ALA A 77 -13.81 -7.37 -1.45
CA ALA A 77 -13.37 -6.28 -2.34
C ALA A 77 -11.99 -5.70 -1.94
N LEU A 78 -11.59 -5.87 -0.67
CA LEU A 78 -10.28 -5.51 -0.13
C LEU A 78 -9.13 -6.24 -0.82
N ILE A 79 -9.26 -7.55 -1.09
CA ILE A 79 -8.21 -8.33 -1.76
C ILE A 79 -7.95 -7.77 -3.15
N ARG A 80 -9.02 -7.48 -3.90
CA ARG A 80 -8.90 -6.89 -5.24
C ARG A 80 -8.30 -5.48 -5.19
N ALA A 81 -8.67 -4.67 -4.21
CA ALA A 81 -8.11 -3.34 -4.03
C ALA A 81 -6.59 -3.42 -3.73
N ALA A 82 -6.18 -4.35 -2.86
CA ALA A 82 -4.78 -4.57 -2.52
C ALA A 82 -3.95 -5.05 -3.73
N GLN A 83 -4.46 -6.04 -4.49
CA GLN A 83 -3.82 -6.51 -5.73
C GLN A 83 -3.60 -5.37 -6.74
N VAL A 84 -4.61 -4.52 -6.92
CA VAL A 84 -4.55 -3.38 -7.83
C VAL A 84 -3.47 -2.36 -7.44
N VAL A 85 -3.18 -2.21 -6.15
CA VAL A 85 -2.06 -1.37 -5.68
C VAL A 85 -0.73 -2.05 -6.05
N LEU A 86 -0.55 -3.32 -5.66
CA LEU A 86 0.68 -4.07 -5.89
C LEU A 86 1.06 -4.16 -7.38
N ASP A 87 0.08 -4.40 -8.25
CA ASP A 87 0.29 -4.44 -9.71
C ASP A 87 0.82 -3.11 -10.25
N ARG A 88 0.32 -1.99 -9.73
CA ARG A 88 0.71 -0.64 -10.18
C ARG A 88 2.06 -0.19 -9.63
N THR A 89 2.52 -0.78 -8.54
CA THR A 89 3.79 -0.44 -7.89
C THR A 89 4.92 -1.41 -8.24
N GLY A 90 4.66 -2.39 -9.12
CA GLY A 90 5.69 -3.34 -9.59
C GLY A 90 5.81 -4.62 -8.77
N HIS A 91 4.86 -4.90 -7.89
CA HIS A 91 4.77 -6.12 -7.08
C HIS A 91 3.70 -7.09 -7.63
N GLY A 92 3.43 -7.03 -8.94
CA GLY A 92 2.47 -7.92 -9.60
C GLY A 92 3.00 -9.35 -9.76
N PRO A 93 2.21 -10.28 -10.31
CA PRO A 93 2.54 -11.71 -10.39
C PRO A 93 3.88 -12.06 -11.06
N THR A 94 4.41 -11.17 -11.91
CA THR A 94 5.68 -11.36 -12.63
C THR A 94 6.89 -10.76 -11.89
N SER A 95 6.70 -10.17 -10.71
CA SER A 95 7.81 -9.59 -9.94
C SER A 95 8.72 -10.69 -9.43
N LYS A 96 10.01 -10.61 -9.76
CA LYS A 96 11.04 -11.48 -9.18
C LYS A 96 11.51 -10.87 -7.88
N VAL A 97 11.34 -11.58 -6.78
CA VAL A 97 11.89 -11.20 -5.48
C VAL A 97 12.94 -12.24 -5.15
N GLU A 98 14.20 -11.81 -5.10
CA GLU A 98 15.31 -12.63 -4.68
C GLU A 98 15.56 -12.37 -3.20
N ILE A 99 15.46 -13.42 -2.40
CA ILE A 99 15.82 -13.37 -0.98
C ILE A 99 17.31 -13.70 -0.90
N LEU A 100 18.13 -12.65 -0.92
CA LEU A 100 19.59 -12.77 -0.97
C LEU A 100 20.21 -13.07 0.40
N GLU A 101 19.47 -12.92 1.49
CA GLU A 101 19.96 -13.22 2.83
C GLU A 101 19.40 -14.53 3.36
N LYS A 102 20.32 -15.37 3.85
CA LYS A 102 20.02 -16.30 4.91
C LYS A 102 19.63 -15.43 6.11
N PHE A 103 18.34 -15.28 6.38
CA PHE A 103 17.88 -14.75 7.67
C PHE A 103 18.80 -15.32 8.74
N ARG A 104 19.41 -14.46 9.56
CA ARG A 104 20.39 -14.84 10.57
C ARG A 104 19.77 -15.82 11.57
N THR A 105 19.70 -17.08 11.18
CA THR A 105 19.49 -18.22 12.04
C THR A 105 20.74 -18.47 12.86
N GLN A 106 21.88 -17.80 12.63
CA GLN A 106 23.08 -18.02 13.45
C GLN A 106 22.89 -17.66 14.93
N GLU A 107 22.19 -16.55 15.26
CA GLU A 107 21.94 -16.20 16.66
C GLU A 107 20.80 -17.04 17.26
N ARG A 108 19.74 -17.30 16.48
CA ARG A 108 18.62 -18.14 16.91
C ARG A 108 19.04 -19.61 17.09
N ASP A 109 19.79 -20.17 16.15
CA ASP A 109 20.33 -21.54 16.21
C ASP A 109 21.40 -21.68 17.29
N ALA A 110 22.21 -20.65 17.56
CA ALA A 110 23.14 -20.66 18.68
C ALA A 110 22.39 -20.68 20.03
N LEU A 111 21.31 -19.91 20.15
CA LEU A 111 20.45 -19.91 21.33
C LEU A 111 19.74 -21.26 21.52
N PHE A 112 19.17 -21.82 20.46
CA PHE A 112 18.55 -23.15 20.50
C PHE A 112 19.56 -24.25 20.83
N ARG A 113 20.76 -24.23 20.24
CA ARG A 113 21.83 -25.18 20.57
C ARG A 113 22.34 -25.03 22.00
N ALA A 114 22.40 -23.79 22.52
CA ALA A 114 22.78 -23.54 23.91
C ALA A 114 21.71 -24.04 24.89
N LEU A 115 20.43 -23.91 24.54
CA LEU A 115 19.30 -24.42 25.32
C LEU A 115 19.24 -25.96 25.31
N ASP A 116 19.50 -26.59 24.16
CA ASP A 116 19.63 -28.04 24.03
C ASP A 116 20.84 -28.57 24.83
N ALA A 117 21.99 -27.88 24.75
CA ALA A 117 23.19 -28.22 25.52
C ALA A 117 23.03 -28.03 27.04
N ALA A 118 22.12 -27.13 27.46
CA ALA A 118 21.76 -26.93 28.87
C ALA A 118 20.81 -28.02 29.41
N GLY A 119 20.39 -28.98 28.59
CA GLY A 119 19.61 -30.15 29.01
C GLY A 119 18.15 -29.83 29.35
N MET A 120 17.59 -28.74 28.81
CA MET A 120 16.18 -28.43 28.98
C MET A 120 15.32 -29.46 28.23
N SER A 121 14.28 -29.97 28.89
CA SER A 121 13.37 -30.94 28.28
C SER A 121 12.57 -30.30 27.14
N GLU A 122 12.12 -31.12 26.19
CA GLU A 122 11.33 -30.70 25.03
C GLU A 122 10.06 -29.92 25.42
N GLN A 123 9.53 -30.18 26.62
CA GLN A 123 8.38 -29.46 27.19
C GLN A 123 8.75 -28.05 27.68
N GLN A 124 9.97 -27.84 28.18
CA GLN A 124 10.46 -26.54 28.63
C GLN A 124 10.80 -25.61 27.45
N ILE A 125 11.28 -26.18 26.33
CA ILE A 125 11.55 -25.44 25.09
C ILE A 125 10.23 -24.97 24.46
N LYS A 126 9.21 -25.84 24.40
CA LYS A 126 7.85 -25.48 23.94
C LYS A 126 7.19 -24.42 24.83
N ALA A 127 7.43 -24.46 26.14
CA ALA A 127 6.94 -23.42 27.07
C ALA A 127 7.60 -22.05 26.83
N PHE A 128 8.89 -22.03 26.47
CA PHE A 128 9.61 -20.80 26.11
C PHE A 128 9.12 -20.21 24.78
N GLU A 129 8.83 -21.06 23.79
CA GLU A 129 8.27 -20.68 22.48
C GLU A 129 6.87 -20.04 22.60
N VAL A 130 6.01 -20.57 23.48
CA VAL A 130 4.69 -19.99 23.78
C VAL A 130 4.80 -18.64 24.50
N ALA A 131 5.83 -18.46 25.34
CA ALA A 131 6.06 -17.19 26.03
C ALA A 131 6.59 -16.07 25.09
N TYR A 132 7.37 -16.42 24.05
CA TYR A 132 7.95 -15.45 23.11
C TYR A 132 7.07 -15.16 21.88
N SER A 133 6.16 -16.07 21.54
CA SER A 133 5.16 -15.86 20.47
C SER A 133 3.98 -14.95 20.88
N GLY A 134 3.87 -14.61 22.17
CA GLY A 134 2.88 -13.65 22.70
C GLY A 134 3.34 -12.18 22.74
N GLY A 135 4.53 -11.85 22.24
CA GLY A 135 5.17 -10.53 22.40
C GLY A 135 5.37 -9.74 21.10
N GLY A 136 4.43 -9.84 20.15
CA GLY A 136 4.49 -9.19 18.84
C GLY A 136 3.69 -7.89 18.71
N ASP A 137 3.30 -7.24 19.81
CA ASP A 137 2.65 -5.92 19.78
C ASP A 137 3.63 -4.85 20.29
N ALA A 138 4.54 -4.41 19.41
CA ALA A 138 5.40 -3.26 19.69
C ALA A 138 5.62 -2.41 18.43
N ASP A 139 4.53 -1.89 17.88
CA ASP A 139 4.54 -0.66 17.09
C ASP A 139 3.59 0.35 17.74
N THR A 140 4.03 0.93 18.86
CA THR A 140 3.55 2.25 19.30
C THR A 140 4.03 3.28 18.28
N ILE A 141 3.10 3.73 17.44
CA ILE A 141 3.23 4.94 16.64
C ILE A 141 3.13 6.13 17.60
N ASP A 142 4.18 6.96 17.62
CA ASP A 142 4.15 8.34 18.11
C ASP A 142 4.08 9.29 16.89
#